data_AF-A0A349JT25-F1
#
_entry.id   AF-A0A349JT25-F1
#
_cell.length_a   1.000
_cell.length_b   1.000
_cell.length_c   1.000
_cell.angle_alpha   90.00
_cell.angle_beta   90.00
_cell.angle_gamma   90.00
#
_symmetry.space_group_name_H-M   'P 1'
#
loop_
_entity.id
_entity.type
_entity.pdbx_description
1 polymer ?
#
loop_
_entity_poly.entity_id
_entity_poly.type
_entity_poly.pdbx_seq_one_letter_code
_entity_poly.pdbx_strand_id
1 'polypeptide(L)'
;DHNFVINSGGGAVVLVARVRELTSGRVMEVRTDRPAVQLYTGNPVGFCLETQIHPDAINHENFPSPIVRPGTPFESTTIFTFSTE
;
A
#
# COMPACT_ATOMS: atom_id res chain seq x y z
N ASP A 1 -9.74 6.92 -5.51
CA ASP A 1 -10.37 5.74 -4.92
C ASP A 1 -10.16 4.55 -5.82
N HIS A 2 -8.89 4.19 -6.01
CA HIS A 2 -8.52 3.11 -6.92
C HIS A 2 -7.30 2.38 -6.35
N ASN A 3 -7.24 1.09 -6.67
CA ASN A 3 -6.11 0.23 -6.33
C ASN A 3 -5.03 0.33 -7.41
N PHE A 4 -3.81 0.67 -7.01
CA PHE A 4 -2.62 0.68 -7.86
C PHE A 4 -1.82 -0.61 -7.64
N VAL A 5 -1.50 -1.31 -8.73
CA VAL A 5 -0.67 -2.52 -8.71
C VAL A 5 0.80 -2.13 -8.56
N ILE A 6 1.51 -2.74 -7.60
CA ILE A 6 2.93 -2.50 -7.36
C ILE A 6 3.77 -3.48 -8.19
N ASN A 7 4.73 -2.94 -8.94
CA ASN A 7 5.56 -3.71 -9.88
C ASN A 7 6.35 -4.87 -9.25
N SER A 8 6.71 -4.80 -7.96
CA SER A 8 7.40 -5.90 -7.28
C SER A 8 6.53 -7.14 -7.10
N GLY A 9 5.19 -7.02 -7.23
CA GLY A 9 4.26 -8.12 -6.98
C GLY A 9 4.13 -8.52 -5.51
N GLY A 10 4.77 -7.79 -4.58
CA GLY A 10 4.81 -8.09 -3.15
C GLY A 10 6.03 -8.91 -2.71
N GLY A 11 6.11 -9.23 -1.42
CA GLY A 11 7.15 -10.08 -0.80
C GLY A 11 8.46 -9.38 -0.43
N ALA A 12 8.77 -8.23 -1.01
CA ALA A 12 9.88 -7.37 -0.62
C ALA A 12 9.38 -5.97 -0.23
N VAL A 13 9.92 -5.41 0.85
CA VAL A 13 9.58 -4.05 1.30
C VAL A 13 10.21 -3.02 0.35
N VAL A 14 9.38 -2.43 -0.52
CA VAL A 14 9.82 -1.47 -1.56
C VAL A 14 9.11 -0.13 -1.41
N LEU A 15 9.66 0.96 -1.96
CA LEU A 15 9.00 2.27 -2.01
C LEU A 15 7.83 2.22 -3.00
N VAL A 16 6.63 2.60 -2.54
CA VAL A 16 5.39 2.52 -3.33
C VAL A 16 4.69 3.86 -3.51
N ALA A 17 4.90 4.78 -2.57
CA ALA A 17 4.32 6.11 -2.66
C ALA A 17 5.21 7.13 -1.95
N ARG A 18 5.15 8.36 -2.44
CA ARG A 18 5.75 9.52 -1.80
C ARG A 18 4.80 10.70 -1.90
N VAL A 19 4.53 11.33 -0.78
CA VAL A 19 3.69 12.52 -0.68
C VAL A 19 4.52 13.67 -0.18
N ARG A 20 4.39 14.83 -0.82
CA ARG A 20 5.07 16.08 -0.45
C ARG A 20 4.01 17.16 -0.28
N GLU A 21 4.04 17.88 0.83
CA GLU A 21 3.26 19.10 1.02
C GLU A 21 4.22 20.30 0.94
N LEU A 22 4.07 21.10 -0.11
CA LEU A 22 5.09 22.05 -0.53
C LEU A 22 5.20 23.27 0.40
N THR A 23 4.18 23.61 1.17
CA THR A 23 4.19 24.81 2.04
C THR A 23 4.95 24.56 3.33
N SER A 24 4.73 23.41 3.96
CA SER A 24 5.42 23.02 5.21
C SER A 24 6.71 22.25 4.99
N GLY A 25 6.98 21.81 3.75
CA GLY A 25 8.13 20.97 3.40
C GLY A 25 8.01 19.53 3.89
N ARG A 26 6.88 19.13 4.49
CA ARG A 26 6.70 17.76 5.00
C ARG A 26 6.67 16.76 3.86
N VAL A 27 7.37 15.65 4.07
CA VAL A 27 7.41 14.51 3.15
C VAL A 27 7.06 13.24 3.91
N MET A 28 6.24 12.40 3.28
CA MET A 28 5.97 11.04 3.74
C MET A 28 6.28 10.06 2.61
N GLU A 29 7.15 9.08 2.88
CA GLU A 29 7.38 7.93 2.01
C GLU A 29 6.72 6.69 2.60
N VAL A 30 6.08 5.90 1.75
CA VAL A 30 5.45 4.63 2.13
C VAL A 30 6.23 3.50 1.47
N ARG A 31 6.68 2.55 2.28
CA ARG A 31 7.26 1.28 1.83
C ARG A 31 6.42 0.11 2.30
N THR A 32 6.27 -0.93 1.49
CA THR A 32 5.50 -2.11 1.89
C THR A 32 5.92 -3.37 1.14
N ASP A 33 5.64 -4.53 1.73
CA ASP A 33 5.73 -5.85 1.09
C ASP A 33 4.42 -6.29 0.39
N ARG A 34 3.40 -5.43 0.42
CA ARG A 34 2.11 -5.70 -0.23
C ARG A 34 2.18 -5.52 -1.76
N PRO A 35 1.33 -6.26 -2.51
CA PRO A 35 1.31 -6.17 -3.97
C PRO A 35 0.52 -4.98 -4.52
N ALA A 36 -0.20 -4.22 -3.68
CA ALA A 36 -0.95 -3.05 -4.13
C ALA A 36 -1.09 -1.95 -3.06
N VAL A 37 -1.50 -0.76 -3.51
CA VAL A 37 -1.88 0.37 -2.66
C VAL A 37 -3.18 1.02 -3.14
N GLN A 38 -4.17 1.17 -2.26
CA GLN A 38 -5.35 2.00 -2.54
C GLN A 38 -4.98 3.47 -2.34
N LEU A 39 -5.24 4.31 -3.35
CA LEU A 39 -5.28 5.76 -3.17
C LEU A 39 -6.74 6.22 -3.08
N TYR A 40 -7.15 6.63 -1.88
CA TYR A 40 -8.42 7.30 -1.62
C TYR A 40 -8.16 8.75 -1.22
N THR A 41 -8.89 9.71 -1.79
CA THR A 41 -8.61 11.15 -1.61
C THR A 41 -9.60 11.83 -0.65
N GLY A 42 -10.30 11.06 0.19
CA GLY A 42 -10.93 11.53 1.45
C GLY A 42 -11.71 12.84 1.40
N ASN A 43 -12.39 13.11 0.29
CA ASN A 43 -12.89 14.43 -0.08
C ASN A 43 -13.69 15.08 1.08
N PRO A 44 -13.29 16.22 1.68
CA PRO A 44 -12.19 17.14 1.33
C PRO A 44 -10.99 17.22 2.32
N VAL A 45 -10.88 16.34 3.31
CA VAL A 45 -10.02 16.59 4.50
C VAL A 45 -8.73 15.78 4.60
N GLY A 46 -8.49 14.85 3.67
CA GLY A 46 -7.29 14.03 3.70
C GLY A 46 -7.24 12.99 2.59
N PHE A 47 -6.25 12.11 2.66
CA PHE A 47 -6.10 11.00 1.74
C PHE A 47 -5.62 9.75 2.51
N CYS A 48 -5.80 8.58 1.89
CA CYS A 48 -5.34 7.30 2.39
C CYS A 48 -4.42 6.66 1.36
N LEU A 49 -3.39 5.96 1.87
CA LEU A 49 -2.50 5.09 1.12
C LEU A 49 -2.53 3.71 1.79
N GLU A 50 -3.49 2.89 1.40
CA GLU A 50 -3.78 1.61 2.07
C GLU A 50 -3.01 0.50 1.37
N THR A 51 -1.95 0.00 2.01
CA THR A 51 -1.13 -1.08 1.47
C THR A 51 -1.85 -2.40 1.64
N GLN A 52 -2.14 -3.10 0.54
CA GLN A 52 -3.11 -4.19 0.53
C GLN A 52 -2.86 -5.22 -0.58
N ILE A 53 -3.70 -6.24 -0.60
CA ILE A 53 -3.88 -7.10 -1.77
C ILE A 53 -4.89 -6.46 -2.74
N HIS A 54 -5.01 -6.98 -3.96
CA HIS A 54 -5.99 -6.47 -4.91
C HIS A 54 -7.41 -6.58 -4.34
N PRO A 55 -8.26 -5.56 -4.52
CA PRO A 55 -9.68 -5.65 -4.21
C PRO A 55 -10.31 -6.85 -4.88
N ASP A 56 -11.24 -7.50 -4.19
CA ASP A 56 -11.98 -8.67 -4.68
C ASP A 56 -11.11 -9.89 -5.05
N ALA A 57 -9.85 -9.95 -4.61
CA ALA A 57 -8.93 -11.03 -4.96
C ALA A 57 -9.42 -12.45 -4.63
N ILE A 58 -10.35 -12.61 -3.69
CA ILE A 58 -10.93 -13.93 -3.39
C ILE A 58 -11.77 -14.49 -4.55
N ASN A 59 -12.29 -13.63 -5.43
CA ASN A 59 -13.15 -13.99 -6.55
C ASN A 59 -12.42 -13.95 -7.91
N HIS A 60 -11.13 -13.62 -7.94
CA HIS A 60 -10.33 -13.47 -9.15
C HIS A 60 -9.08 -14.36 -9.11
N GLU A 61 -9.12 -15.50 -9.81
CA GLU A 61 -8.05 -16.53 -9.77
C GLU A 61 -6.66 -16.03 -10.20
N ASN A 62 -6.61 -14.98 -11.04
CA ASN A 62 -5.38 -14.39 -11.53
C ASN A 62 -4.79 -13.31 -10.59
N PHE A 63 -5.46 -13.00 -9.47
CA PHE A 63 -4.93 -12.05 -8.47
C PHE A 63 -4.12 -12.80 -7.39
N PRO A 64 -3.22 -12.10 -6.67
CA PRO A 64 -2.56 -12.69 -5.51
C PRO A 64 -3.61 -13.24 -4.53
N SER A 65 -3.38 -14.45 -4.02
CA SER A 65 -4.38 -15.11 -3.17
C SER A 65 -4.48 -14.45 -1.79
N PRO A 66 -5.69 -14.13 -1.29
CA PRO A 66 -5.88 -13.63 0.07
C PRO A 66 -6.00 -14.74 1.13
N ILE A 67 -5.87 -16.02 0.75
CA ILE A 67 -6.14 -17.16 1.64
C ILE A 67 -4.93 -17.46 2.52
N VAL A 68 -5.14 -17.44 3.83
CA VAL A 68 -4.19 -17.94 4.84
C VAL A 68 -4.67 -19.29 5.35
N ARG A 69 -3.77 -20.29 5.41
CA ARG A 69 -4.11 -21.66 5.83
C ARG A 69 -3.67 -21.92 7.28
N PRO A 70 -4.31 -22.85 7.99
CA PRO A 70 -3.86 -23.26 9.32
C PRO A 70 -2.37 -23.62 9.34
N GLY A 71 -1.63 -23.10 10.31
CA GLY A 71 -0.19 -23.34 10.45
C GLY A 71 0.70 -22.41 9.60
N THR A 72 0.14 -21.56 8.75
CA THR A 72 0.90 -20.53 8.01
C THR A 72 0.61 -19.16 8.62
N PRO A 73 1.57 -18.52 9.31
CA PRO A 73 1.38 -17.17 9.82
C PRO A 73 1.22 -16.20 8.66
N PHE A 74 0.36 -15.20 8.86
CA PHE A 74 0.23 -14.07 7.95
C PHE A 74 1.04 -12.90 8.51
N GLU A 75 2.01 -12.44 7.72
CA GLU A 75 2.86 -11.30 8.08
C GLU A 75 2.82 -10.28 6.94
N SER A 76 2.85 -9.00 7.30
CA SER A 76 3.01 -7.92 6.34
C SER A 76 3.59 -6.70 7.03
N THR A 77 4.44 -6.00 6.30
CA THR A 77 5.16 -4.82 6.76
C THR A 77 4.78 -3.61 5.91
N THR A 78 4.44 -2.52 6.59
CA THR A 78 4.31 -1.19 5.99
C THR A 78 5.07 -0.18 6.84
N ILE A 79 5.93 0.59 6.20
CA ILE A 79 6.80 1.59 6.82
C ILE A 79 6.38 2.97 6.31
N PHE A 80 6.04 3.85 7.24
CA PHE A 80 5.81 5.27 6.98
C PHE A 80 7.04 6.05 7.47
N THR A 81 7.78 6.62 6.53
CA THR A 81 8.97 7.43 6.84
C THR A 81 8.62 8.91 6.64
N PHE A 82 8.81 9.71 7.69
CA PHE A 82 8.58 11.15 7.66
C PHE A 82 9.91 11.90 7.59
N SER A 83 9.97 12.92 6.75
CA SER A 83 11.11 13.83 6.62
C SER A 83 10.64 15.24 6.22
N THR A 84 11.58 16.15 6.04
CA THR A 84 11.35 17.50 5.52
C THR A 84 12.30 17.79 4.38
N GLU A 85 11.85 18.56 3.39
CA GLU A 85 12.64 19.05 2.25
C GLU A 85 12.41 20.54 1.98
#